data_AF-A0A3D2S8N0-F1
#
_entry.id   AF-A0A3D2S8N0-F1
#
_cell.length_a   1.000
_cell.length_b   1.000
_cell.length_c   1.000
_cell.angle_alpha   90.00
_cell.angle_beta   90.00
_cell.angle_gamma   90.00
#
_symmetry.space_group_name_H-M   'P 1'
#
loop_
_entity.id
_entity.type
_entity.pdbx_description
1 polymer ?
#
loop_
_entity_poly.entity_id
_entity_poly.type
_entity_poly.pdbx_seq_one_letter_code
_entity_poly.pdbx_strand_id
1 'polypeptide(L)'
;HYEYAPQKAFSYLDEEDFELLSTHQQSRSFEPDSLRADNYLRFLVEELKPMIDKQYSTLSDQAHTFIAGSSMGGLISMYAMCEYPQVFGGAACLSTHWPGLFQVENNPVGAAFLHYFEEHLPAPGNNRWYFDFGTATLDAIYEPYQQQADAILQAAGYNATNWTTMKFEGDDHSENAWKGRLSYPVLFLLGKE
;
A
#
# COMPACT_ATOMS: atom_id res chain seq x y z
N HIS A 1 10.81 -8.62 5.25
CA HIS A 1 9.71 -9.33 4.57
C HIS A 1 9.54 -8.77 3.16
N TYR A 2 10.45 -9.09 2.23
CA TYR A 2 10.43 -8.54 0.86
C TYR A 2 9.25 -9.04 -0.01
N GLU A 3 8.45 -9.95 0.52
CA GLU A 3 7.32 -10.55 -0.18
C GLU A 3 6.21 -9.54 -0.48
N TYR A 4 6.08 -8.47 0.32
CA TYR A 4 5.02 -7.46 0.20
C TYR A 4 5.53 -6.10 -0.30
N ALA A 5 6.81 -5.99 -0.62
CA ALA A 5 7.38 -4.76 -1.15
C ALA A 5 7.02 -4.62 -2.64
N PRO A 6 6.50 -3.46 -3.11
CA PRO A 6 6.16 -3.22 -4.51
C PRO A 6 7.33 -3.55 -5.44
N GLN A 7 7.31 -4.74 -6.06
CA GLN A 7 8.50 -5.31 -6.69
C GLN A 7 8.98 -4.46 -7.86
N LYS A 8 8.06 -3.97 -8.68
CA LYS A 8 8.37 -3.11 -9.82
C LYS A 8 8.87 -1.73 -9.42
N ALA A 9 8.59 -1.25 -8.21
CA ALA A 9 9.10 0.05 -7.78
C ALA A 9 10.63 0.06 -7.66
N PHE A 10 11.26 -1.10 -7.45
CA PHE A 10 12.72 -1.20 -7.43
C PHE A 10 13.38 -0.94 -8.79
N SER A 11 12.63 -0.88 -9.91
CA SER A 11 13.20 -0.45 -11.19
C SER A 11 13.49 1.05 -11.28
N TYR A 12 13.06 1.83 -10.28
CA TYR A 12 13.34 3.26 -10.18
C TYR A 12 14.57 3.57 -9.33
N LEU A 13 15.25 2.56 -8.80
CA LEU A 13 16.51 2.70 -8.09
C LEU A 13 17.67 2.52 -9.06
N ASP A 14 18.70 3.34 -8.91
CA ASP A 14 19.94 3.22 -9.68
C ASP A 14 21.02 2.40 -8.94
N GLU A 15 22.20 2.27 -9.57
CA GLU A 15 23.31 1.53 -8.98
C GLU A 15 23.78 2.13 -7.63
N GLU A 16 23.78 3.46 -7.48
CA GLU A 16 24.17 4.14 -6.25
C GLU A 16 23.17 3.85 -5.13
N ASP A 17 21.88 3.84 -5.45
CA ASP A 17 20.82 3.44 -4.52
C ASP A 17 21.00 2.00 -4.04
N PHE A 18 21.31 1.05 -4.94
CA PHE A 18 21.54 -0.34 -4.56
C PHE A 18 22.80 -0.54 -3.71
N GLU A 19 23.86 0.23 -3.97
CA GLU A 19 25.05 0.26 -3.12
C GLU A 19 24.69 0.74 -1.71
N LEU A 20 23.94 1.84 -1.61
CA LEU A 20 23.47 2.41 -0.35
C LEU A 20 22.64 1.38 0.44
N LEU A 21 21.69 0.71 -0.22
CA LEU A 21 20.88 -0.35 0.40
C LEU A 21 21.73 -1.50 0.95
N SER A 22 22.77 -1.89 0.22
CA SER A 22 23.67 -2.97 0.63
C SER A 22 24.50 -2.60 1.86
N THR A 23 24.85 -1.31 2.03
CA THR A 23 25.54 -0.84 3.25
C THR A 23 24.63 -0.82 4.48
N HIS A 24 23.35 -0.49 4.31
CA HIS A 24 22.39 -0.41 5.41
C HIS A 24 21.95 -1.78 5.95
N GLN A 25 22.02 -2.85 5.15
CA GLN A 25 21.54 -4.18 5.54
C GLN A 25 22.53 -5.04 6.32
N GLN A 26 23.68 -4.49 6.77
CA GLN A 26 24.70 -5.19 7.57
C GLN A 26 24.89 -6.67 7.16
N SER A 27 25.45 -6.89 5.96
CA SER A 27 25.89 -8.19 5.43
C SER A 27 24.87 -9.09 4.71
N ARG A 28 23.69 -8.60 4.31
CA ARG A 28 22.93 -9.22 3.22
C ARG A 28 22.78 -8.22 2.08
N SER A 29 23.34 -8.56 0.92
CA SER A 29 23.03 -7.85 -0.32
C SER A 29 21.52 -7.89 -0.51
N PHE A 30 20.92 -6.74 -0.82
CA PHE A 30 19.55 -6.74 -1.33
C PHE A 30 19.55 -7.58 -2.61
N GLU A 31 18.77 -8.65 -2.64
CA GLU A 31 18.62 -9.49 -3.82
C GLU A 31 17.27 -9.15 -4.47
N PRO A 32 17.24 -8.42 -5.60
CA PRO A 32 16.00 -8.11 -6.32
C PRO A 32 15.21 -9.39 -6.64
N ASP A 33 15.91 -10.48 -6.93
CA ASP A 33 15.34 -11.81 -7.19
C ASP A 33 14.66 -12.46 -5.97
N SER A 34 14.73 -11.84 -4.78
CA SER A 34 14.01 -12.27 -3.59
C SER A 34 12.62 -11.62 -3.44
N LEU A 35 12.29 -10.61 -4.24
CA LEU A 35 10.98 -9.96 -4.24
C LEU A 35 9.90 -10.92 -4.75
N ARG A 36 8.75 -10.94 -4.08
CA ARG A 36 7.65 -11.88 -4.39
C ARG A 36 6.28 -11.22 -4.56
N ALA A 37 6.19 -9.90 -4.52
CA ALA A 37 4.92 -9.17 -4.56
C ALA A 37 4.09 -9.54 -5.80
N ASP A 38 4.71 -9.61 -6.99
CA ASP A 38 4.01 -9.97 -8.22
C ASP A 38 3.41 -11.39 -8.15
N ASN A 39 4.17 -12.34 -7.61
CA ASN A 39 3.69 -13.71 -7.44
C ASN A 39 2.58 -13.80 -6.39
N TYR A 40 2.68 -13.03 -5.30
CA TYR A 40 1.65 -12.94 -4.26
C TYR A 40 0.35 -12.37 -4.84
N LEU A 41 0.42 -11.26 -5.58
CA LEU A 41 -0.76 -10.66 -6.21
C LEU A 41 -1.35 -11.57 -7.29
N ARG A 42 -0.51 -12.22 -8.10
CA ARG A 42 -0.98 -13.21 -9.08
C ARG A 42 -1.75 -14.35 -8.40
N PHE A 43 -1.22 -14.89 -7.29
CA PHE A 43 -1.94 -15.89 -6.49
C PHE A 43 -3.30 -15.37 -6.00
N LEU A 44 -3.36 -14.12 -5.50
CA LEU A 44 -4.63 -13.54 -5.06
C LEU A 44 -5.65 -13.45 -6.20
N VAL A 45 -5.22 -12.96 -7.37
CA VAL A 45 -6.10 -12.62 -8.50
C VAL A 45 -6.49 -13.84 -9.34
N GLU A 46 -5.55 -14.75 -9.60
CA GLU A 46 -5.75 -15.88 -10.52
C GLU A 46 -6.19 -17.16 -9.80
N GLU A 47 -5.95 -17.28 -8.49
CA GLU A 47 -6.24 -18.50 -7.73
C GLU A 47 -7.22 -18.26 -6.57
N LEU A 48 -6.84 -17.43 -5.59
CA LEU A 48 -7.58 -17.30 -4.35
C LEU A 48 -8.96 -16.65 -4.55
N LYS A 49 -9.02 -15.46 -5.17
CA LYS A 49 -10.29 -14.76 -5.40
C LYS A 49 -11.25 -15.59 -6.27
N PRO A 50 -10.85 -16.17 -7.42
CA PRO A 50 -11.75 -17.02 -8.20
C PRO A 50 -12.26 -18.25 -7.43
N MET A 51 -11.44 -18.84 -6.58
CA MET A 51 -11.87 -19.95 -5.70
C MET A 51 -12.92 -19.48 -4.69
N ILE A 52 -12.70 -18.34 -4.02
CA ILE A 52 -13.65 -17.76 -3.06
C ILE A 52 -14.97 -17.41 -3.75
N ASP A 53 -14.93 -16.73 -4.90
CA ASP A 53 -16.12 -16.32 -5.66
C ASP A 53 -16.94 -17.51 -6.18
N LYS A 54 -16.29 -18.65 -6.43
CA LYS A 54 -16.98 -19.89 -6.82
C LYS A 54 -17.61 -20.61 -5.62
N GLN A 55 -16.97 -20.56 -4.46
CA GLN A 55 -17.36 -21.32 -3.27
C GLN A 55 -18.42 -20.60 -2.42
N TYR A 56 -18.43 -19.26 -2.45
CA TYR A 56 -19.28 -18.42 -1.60
C TYR A 56 -20.11 -17.45 -2.44
N SER A 57 -21.22 -16.97 -1.90
CA SER A 57 -22.08 -15.98 -2.55
C SER A 57 -21.49 -14.57 -2.42
N THR A 58 -20.47 -14.27 -3.22
CA THR A 58 -19.86 -12.94 -3.31
C THR A 58 -20.48 -12.10 -4.43
N LEU A 59 -20.33 -10.77 -4.33
CA LEU A 59 -20.42 -9.89 -5.49
C LEU A 59 -19.01 -9.81 -6.07
N SER A 60 -18.77 -10.53 -7.16
CA SER A 60 -17.42 -10.78 -7.68
C SER A 60 -16.88 -9.66 -8.57
N ASP A 61 -17.69 -8.66 -8.88
CA ASP A 61 -17.29 -7.52 -9.70
C ASP A 61 -16.34 -6.57 -8.95
N GLN A 62 -15.65 -5.74 -9.73
CA GLN A 62 -14.64 -4.79 -9.26
C GLN A 62 -15.20 -3.88 -8.16
N ALA A 63 -16.42 -3.34 -8.32
CA ALA A 63 -16.99 -2.34 -7.41
C ALA A 63 -17.28 -2.90 -6.01
N HIS A 64 -17.26 -4.23 -5.84
CA HIS A 64 -17.50 -4.91 -4.57
C HIS A 64 -16.28 -5.71 -4.07
N THR A 65 -15.14 -5.61 -4.75
CA THR A 65 -13.91 -6.29 -4.36
C THR A 65 -12.90 -5.26 -3.84
N PHE A 66 -12.43 -5.45 -2.60
CA PHE A 66 -11.49 -4.54 -1.95
C PHE A 66 -10.31 -5.32 -1.36
N ILE A 67 -9.16 -4.66 -1.23
CA ILE A 67 -7.97 -5.20 -0.57
C ILE A 67 -7.55 -4.28 0.58
N ALA A 68 -7.06 -4.87 1.67
CA ALA A 68 -6.67 -4.09 2.83
C ALA A 68 -5.52 -4.76 3.58
N GLY A 69 -4.69 -3.94 4.22
CA GLY A 69 -3.62 -4.43 5.08
C GLY A 69 -2.94 -3.30 5.85
N SER A 70 -2.18 -3.67 6.87
CA SER A 70 -1.41 -2.74 7.68
C SER A 70 0.09 -2.84 7.42
N SER A 71 0.86 -1.77 7.62
CA SER A 71 2.32 -1.77 7.46
C SER A 71 2.72 -2.17 6.03
N MET A 72 3.51 -3.23 5.88
CA MET A 72 3.81 -3.84 4.57
C MET A 72 2.55 -4.38 3.87
N GLY A 73 1.52 -4.77 4.63
CA GLY A 73 0.19 -5.11 4.12
C GLY A 73 -0.51 -3.91 3.47
N GLY A 74 -0.25 -2.69 3.95
CA GLY A 74 -0.74 -1.46 3.32
C GLY A 74 -0.02 -1.20 1.99
N LEU A 75 1.30 -1.39 1.95
CA LEU A 75 2.09 -1.26 0.73
C LEU A 75 1.64 -2.24 -0.37
N ILE A 76 1.47 -3.52 -0.05
CA ILE A 76 1.03 -4.51 -1.04
C ILE A 76 -0.43 -4.28 -1.47
N SER A 77 -1.27 -3.72 -0.60
CA SER A 77 -2.64 -3.32 -0.96
C SER A 77 -2.65 -2.16 -1.95
N MET A 78 -1.76 -1.18 -1.77
CA MET A 78 -1.54 -0.11 -2.75
C MET A 78 -1.05 -0.68 -4.08
N TYR A 79 -0.03 -1.53 -4.03
CA TYR A 79 0.53 -2.18 -5.21
C TYR A 79 -0.52 -3.01 -5.97
N ALA A 80 -1.39 -3.74 -5.26
CA ALA A 80 -2.47 -4.52 -5.84
C ALA A 80 -3.45 -3.68 -6.65
N MET A 81 -3.81 -2.49 -6.15
CA MET A 81 -4.73 -1.59 -6.86
C MET A 81 -4.07 -0.92 -8.07
N CYS A 82 -2.77 -0.66 -8.04
CA CYS A 82 -2.01 -0.19 -9.21
C CYS A 82 -1.89 -1.27 -10.29
N GLU A 83 -1.64 -2.52 -9.89
CA GLU A 83 -1.40 -3.63 -10.82
C GLU A 83 -2.69 -4.27 -11.36
N TYR A 84 -3.74 -4.29 -10.56
CA TYR A 84 -5.01 -4.94 -10.88
C TYR A 84 -6.22 -4.03 -10.61
N PRO A 85 -6.25 -2.80 -11.14
CA PRO A 85 -7.38 -1.89 -10.92
C PRO A 85 -8.70 -2.48 -11.45
N GLN A 86 -8.67 -3.33 -12.47
CA GLN A 86 -9.84 -4.03 -12.99
C GLN A 86 -10.41 -5.10 -12.05
N VAL A 87 -9.66 -5.52 -11.02
CA VAL A 87 -10.08 -6.54 -10.04
C VAL A 87 -10.51 -5.87 -8.74
N PHE A 88 -9.75 -4.90 -8.27
CA PHE A 88 -9.99 -4.23 -6.99
C PHE A 88 -10.60 -2.84 -7.21
N GLY A 89 -11.80 -2.61 -6.69
CA GLY A 89 -12.45 -1.29 -6.69
C GLY A 89 -12.00 -0.38 -5.55
N GLY A 90 -11.14 -0.86 -4.66
CA GLY A 90 -10.53 -0.01 -3.66
C GLY A 90 -9.50 -0.71 -2.77
N ALA A 91 -8.70 0.10 -2.08
CA ALA A 91 -7.68 -0.34 -1.15
C ALA A 91 -7.74 0.45 0.16
N ALA A 92 -7.55 -0.25 1.28
CA ALA A 92 -7.32 0.34 2.59
C ALA A 92 -5.89 0.05 3.07
N CYS A 93 -5.09 1.10 3.16
CA CYS A 93 -3.65 1.03 3.40
C CYS A 93 -3.35 1.62 4.79
N LEU A 94 -3.34 0.76 5.80
CA LEU A 94 -3.23 1.18 7.20
C LEU A 94 -1.77 1.30 7.65
N SER A 95 -1.37 2.41 8.26
CA SER A 95 0.03 2.63 8.71
C SER A 95 1.03 2.21 7.62
N THR A 96 0.80 2.68 6.39
CA THR A 96 1.52 2.18 5.21
C THR A 96 3.03 2.36 5.40
N HIS A 97 3.79 1.26 5.29
CA HIS A 97 5.24 1.27 5.56
C HIS A 97 6.04 1.89 4.40
N TRP A 98 5.72 3.12 4.01
CA TRP A 98 6.32 3.85 2.89
C TRP A 98 7.85 3.79 2.82
N PRO A 99 8.61 3.88 3.92
CA PRO A 99 10.06 3.77 3.84
C PRO A 99 10.56 2.43 3.29
N GLY A 100 9.79 1.34 3.40
CA GLY A 100 10.20 -0.02 3.01
C GLY A 100 11.32 -0.64 3.86
N LEU A 101 12.03 0.18 4.63
CA LEU A 101 13.09 -0.17 5.56
C LEU A 101 12.86 0.54 6.89
N PHE A 102 13.38 -0.05 7.98
CA PHE A 102 13.36 0.59 9.30
C PHE A 102 14.33 1.77 9.42
N GLN A 103 15.38 1.81 8.59
CA GLN A 103 16.28 2.95 8.50
C GLN A 103 15.70 3.97 7.51
N VAL A 104 15.48 5.21 7.97
CA VAL A 104 14.90 6.30 7.16
C VAL A 104 15.93 7.27 6.60
N GLU A 105 17.08 7.41 7.25
CA GLU A 105 18.12 8.34 6.81
C GLU A 105 18.74 7.86 5.49
N ASN A 106 18.75 8.73 4.49
CA ASN A 106 19.22 8.46 3.12
C ASN A 106 18.60 7.18 2.52
N ASN A 107 17.30 6.96 2.72
CA ASN A 107 16.62 5.79 2.19
C ASN A 107 15.89 6.11 0.86
N PRO A 108 16.34 5.57 -0.28
CA PRO A 108 15.75 5.87 -1.58
C PRO A 108 14.46 5.09 -1.87
N VAL A 109 14.17 4.03 -1.09
CA VAL A 109 13.07 3.10 -1.36
C VAL A 109 11.71 3.77 -1.27
N GLY A 110 11.50 4.65 -0.29
CA GLY A 110 10.22 5.34 -0.13
C GLY A 110 9.92 6.28 -1.29
N ALA A 111 10.94 6.94 -1.85
CA ALA A 111 10.79 7.76 -3.06
C ALA A 111 10.44 6.88 -4.28
N ALA A 112 11.09 5.73 -4.44
CA ALA A 112 10.77 4.78 -5.50
C ALA A 112 9.33 4.23 -5.39
N PHE A 113 8.84 3.95 -4.17
CA PHE A 113 7.46 3.52 -3.95
C PHE A 113 6.45 4.61 -4.31
N LEU A 114 6.71 5.86 -3.93
CA LEU A 114 5.85 7.00 -4.26
C LEU A 114 5.85 7.29 -5.76
N HIS A 115 7.00 7.22 -6.42
CA HIS A 115 7.10 7.41 -7.87
C HIS A 115 6.39 6.29 -8.64
N TYR A 116 6.54 5.03 -8.20
CA TYR A 116 5.75 3.93 -8.75
C TYR A 116 4.24 4.18 -8.58
N PHE A 117 3.82 4.62 -7.39
CA PHE A 117 2.42 4.92 -7.10
C PHE A 117 1.88 6.02 -8.03
N GLU A 118 2.64 7.10 -8.25
CA GLU A 118 2.27 8.17 -9.18
C GLU A 118 2.07 7.68 -10.61
N GLU A 119 3.03 6.91 -11.14
CA GLU A 119 3.00 6.43 -12.52
C GLU A 119 1.90 5.38 -12.79
N HIS A 120 1.51 4.62 -11.76
CA HIS A 120 0.57 3.48 -11.89
C HIS A 120 -0.76 3.72 -11.16
N LEU A 121 -1.02 4.93 -10.65
CA LEU A 121 -2.27 5.28 -10.01
C LEU A 121 -3.41 5.16 -11.03
N PRO A 122 -4.41 4.27 -10.82
CA PRO A 122 -5.55 4.22 -11.71
C PRO A 122 -6.33 5.53 -11.69
N ALA A 123 -6.98 5.86 -12.82
CA ALA A 123 -7.81 7.06 -12.90
C ALA A 123 -8.91 7.08 -11.82
N PRO A 124 -9.27 8.27 -11.31
CA PRO A 124 -10.39 8.40 -10.38
C PRO A 124 -11.70 7.97 -11.04
N GLY A 125 -12.64 7.48 -10.24
CA GLY A 125 -13.93 6.98 -10.71
C GLY A 125 -14.46 5.93 -9.75
N ASN A 126 -14.50 4.67 -10.20
CA ASN A 126 -14.95 3.56 -9.37
C ASN A 126 -13.92 3.08 -8.34
N ASN A 127 -12.67 3.58 -8.41
CA ASN A 127 -11.59 3.19 -7.51
C ASN A 127 -11.59 4.05 -6.24
N ARG A 128 -11.48 3.44 -5.06
CA ARG A 128 -11.48 4.12 -3.77
C ARG A 128 -10.19 3.89 -2.97
N TRP A 129 -9.64 4.94 -2.40
CA TRP A 129 -8.44 4.88 -1.56
C TRP A 129 -8.72 5.27 -0.12
N TYR A 130 -8.36 4.41 0.82
CA TYR A 130 -8.28 4.76 2.22
C TYR A 130 -6.82 4.65 2.69
N PHE A 131 -6.32 5.70 3.31
CA PHE A 131 -5.04 5.68 4.01
C PHE A 131 -5.23 6.10 5.47
N ASP A 132 -4.40 5.55 6.35
CA ASP A 132 -4.23 6.14 7.68
C ASP A 132 -2.84 5.89 8.26
N PHE A 133 -2.53 6.63 9.33
CA PHE A 133 -1.33 6.46 10.14
C PHE A 133 -1.53 7.02 11.55
N GLY A 134 -0.84 6.45 12.53
CA GLY A 134 -0.70 6.98 13.89
C GLY A 134 0.40 8.03 13.99
N THR A 135 0.70 8.53 15.20
CA THR A 135 1.80 9.50 15.40
C THR A 135 2.85 9.07 16.41
N ALA A 136 2.77 7.84 16.92
CA ALA A 136 3.73 7.28 17.86
C ALA A 136 4.53 6.13 17.24
N THR A 137 5.68 5.81 17.86
CA THR A 137 6.54 4.68 17.49
C THR A 137 7.02 4.75 16.02
N LEU A 138 6.81 3.70 15.23
CA LEU A 138 7.20 3.66 13.82
C LEU A 138 6.28 4.51 12.92
N ASP A 139 5.03 4.78 13.31
CA ASP A 139 4.14 5.62 12.49
C ASP A 139 4.52 7.10 12.50
N ALA A 140 5.27 7.53 13.53
CA ALA A 140 5.72 8.91 13.69
C ALA A 140 6.55 9.44 12.49
N ILE A 141 7.10 8.54 11.66
CA ILE A 141 7.89 8.88 10.48
C ILE A 141 7.08 8.82 9.16
N TYR A 142 5.81 8.43 9.17
CA TYR A 142 5.04 8.21 7.94
C TYR A 142 4.38 9.46 7.36
N GLU A 143 4.13 10.48 8.18
CA GLU A 143 3.42 11.69 7.73
C GLU A 143 4.05 12.36 6.49
N PRO A 144 5.39 12.54 6.39
CA PRO A 144 5.98 13.14 5.18
C PRO A 144 5.79 12.32 3.90
N TYR A 145 5.73 11.00 4.01
CA TYR A 145 5.46 10.12 2.86
C TYR A 145 3.98 10.12 2.51
N GLN A 146 3.11 10.09 3.53
CA GLN A 146 1.68 10.13 3.32
C GLN A 146 1.25 11.46 2.68
N GLN A 147 1.83 12.58 3.07
CA GLN A 147 1.58 13.88 2.43
C GLN A 147 1.95 13.88 0.94
N GLN A 148 3.01 13.16 0.54
CA GLN A 148 3.37 13.00 -0.88
C GLN A 148 2.37 12.11 -1.62
N ALA A 149 1.96 10.98 -1.03
CA ALA A 149 0.91 10.12 -1.59
C ALA A 149 -0.43 10.86 -1.75
N ASP A 150 -0.78 11.69 -0.76
CA ASP A 150 -1.97 12.54 -0.77
C ASP A 150 -1.90 13.58 -1.91
N ALA A 151 -0.73 14.19 -2.13
CA ALA A 151 -0.50 15.12 -3.22
C ALA A 151 -0.62 14.45 -4.60
N ILE A 152 -0.12 13.22 -4.76
CA ILE A 152 -0.27 12.41 -5.98
C ILE A 152 -1.77 12.17 -6.28
N LEU A 153 -2.53 11.72 -5.29
CA LEU A 153 -3.98 11.48 -5.42
C LEU A 153 -4.74 12.76 -5.78
N GLN A 154 -4.41 13.87 -5.11
CA GLN A 154 -5.01 15.16 -5.39
C GLN A 154 -4.71 15.63 -6.83
N ALA A 155 -3.46 15.49 -7.29
CA ALA A 155 -3.06 15.86 -8.65
C ALA A 155 -3.75 15.01 -9.72
N ALA A 156 -4.02 13.73 -9.42
CA ALA A 156 -4.76 12.82 -10.30
C ALA A 156 -6.29 13.06 -10.30
N GLY A 157 -6.81 13.93 -9.42
CA GLY A 157 -8.23 14.31 -9.38
C GLY A 157 -9.09 13.49 -8.41
N TYR A 158 -8.47 12.73 -7.50
CA TYR A 158 -9.19 12.13 -6.36
C TYR A 158 -9.68 13.22 -5.40
N ASN A 159 -10.79 12.94 -4.72
CA ASN A 159 -11.43 13.85 -3.78
C ASN A 159 -12.15 13.07 -2.67
N ALA A 160 -12.83 13.77 -1.76
CA ALA A 160 -13.43 13.18 -0.57
C ALA A 160 -14.47 12.06 -0.84
N THR A 161 -15.01 11.92 -2.06
CA THR A 161 -15.94 10.83 -2.40
C THR A 161 -15.24 9.51 -2.71
N ASN A 162 -13.98 9.54 -3.13
CA ASN A 162 -13.23 8.37 -3.57
C ASN A 162 -11.83 8.25 -2.94
N TRP A 163 -11.46 9.18 -2.07
CA TRP A 163 -10.26 9.05 -1.26
C TRP A 163 -10.40 9.76 0.10
N THR A 164 -9.84 9.15 1.15
CA THR A 164 -9.60 9.79 2.44
C THR A 164 -8.27 9.34 3.06
N THR A 165 -7.62 10.25 3.79
CA THR A 165 -6.45 9.96 4.62
C THR A 165 -6.75 10.40 6.06
N MET A 166 -6.55 9.52 7.03
CA MET A 166 -6.80 9.79 8.45
C MET A 166 -5.51 9.74 9.27
N LYS A 167 -5.34 10.73 10.16
CA LYS A 167 -4.23 10.81 11.11
C LYS A 167 -4.75 10.55 12.53
N PHE A 168 -4.14 9.61 13.23
CA PHE A 168 -4.54 9.20 14.59
C PHE A 168 -3.49 9.61 15.61
N GLU A 169 -3.76 10.70 16.34
CA GLU A 169 -2.80 11.25 17.31
C GLU A 169 -2.58 10.30 18.50
N GLY A 170 -1.32 9.93 18.74
CA GLY A 170 -0.91 9.05 19.84
C GLY A 170 -0.98 7.55 19.53
N ASP A 171 -1.59 7.15 18.42
CA ASP A 171 -1.64 5.74 18.00
C ASP A 171 -0.25 5.25 17.58
N ASP A 172 0.07 4.02 17.97
CA ASP A 172 1.33 3.34 17.68
C ASP A 172 1.22 2.38 16.48
N HIS A 173 2.36 1.80 16.06
CA HIS A 173 2.43 0.82 14.97
C HIS A 173 2.10 -0.59 15.48
N SER A 174 0.84 -0.83 15.86
CA SER A 174 0.42 -2.10 16.47
C SER A 174 -0.94 -2.62 15.98
N GLU A 175 -1.14 -3.94 16.11
CA GLU A 175 -2.43 -4.58 15.83
C GLU A 175 -3.57 -4.03 16.70
N ASN A 176 -3.28 -3.56 17.91
CA ASN A 176 -4.29 -2.97 18.79
C ASN A 176 -4.78 -1.63 18.23
N ALA A 177 -3.88 -0.78 17.73
CA ALA A 177 -4.24 0.47 17.07
C ALA A 177 -5.05 0.19 15.78
N TRP A 178 -4.58 -0.73 14.93
CA TRP A 178 -5.28 -1.10 13.69
C TRP A 178 -6.67 -1.67 13.95
N LYS A 179 -6.81 -2.53 14.96
CA LYS A 179 -8.11 -3.04 15.41
C LYS A 179 -9.04 -1.90 15.85
N GLY A 180 -8.51 -0.92 16.58
CA GLY A 180 -9.26 0.25 17.06
C GLY A 180 -9.84 1.12 15.95
N ARG A 181 -9.16 1.18 14.81
CA ARG A 181 -9.55 2.01 13.66
C ARG A 181 -10.12 1.24 12.46
N LEU A 182 -10.23 -0.09 12.52
CA LEU A 182 -10.69 -0.93 11.40
C LEU A 182 -12.09 -0.54 10.87
N SER A 183 -12.95 0.07 11.71
CA SER A 183 -14.27 0.52 11.26
C SER A 183 -14.21 1.63 10.20
N TYR A 184 -13.22 2.52 10.24
CA TYR A 184 -13.11 3.63 9.29
C TYR A 184 -12.91 3.18 7.84
N PRO A 185 -11.92 2.34 7.49
CA PRO A 185 -11.76 1.84 6.13
C PRO A 185 -12.95 0.99 5.68
N VAL A 186 -13.50 0.15 6.58
CA VAL A 186 -14.66 -0.69 6.27
C VAL A 186 -15.86 0.16 5.88
N LEU A 187 -16.17 1.22 6.64
CA LEU A 187 -17.27 2.13 6.34
C LEU A 187 -17.01 2.95 5.08
N PHE A 188 -15.77 3.39 4.83
CA PHE A 188 -15.43 4.15 3.64
C PHE A 188 -15.55 3.31 2.35
N LEU A 189 -15.05 2.07 2.37
CA LEU A 189 -15.05 1.20 1.20
C LEU A 189 -16.42 0.54 0.94
N LEU A 190 -17.06 0.02 1.99
CA LEU A 190 -18.30 -0.77 1.89
C LEU A 190 -19.57 0.00 2.25
N GLY A 191 -19.45 1.21 2.78
CA GLY A 191 -20.60 2.05 3.12
C GLY A 191 -21.44 2.33 1.89
N LYS A 192 -22.76 2.20 2.04
CA LYS A 192 -23.72 2.73 1.07
C LYS A 192 -23.78 4.24 1.25
N GLU A 193 -23.80 4.98 0.14
CA GLU A 193 -24.18 6.40 0.12
C GLU A 193 -25.59 6.60 0.69
#